data_AF-A0A530YKN5-F1
#
_entry.id   AF-A0A530YKN5-F1
#
_cell.length_a   1.000
_cell.length_b   1.000
_cell.length_c   1.000
_cell.angle_alpha   90.00
_cell.angle_beta   90.00
_cell.angle_gamma   90.00
#
_symmetry.space_group_name_H-M   'P 1'
#
loop_
_entity.id
_entity.type
_entity.pdbx_description
1 polymer ?
#
loop_
_entity_poly.entity_id
_entity_poly.type
_entity_poly.pdbx_seq_one_letter_code
_entity_poly.pdbx_strand_id
1 'polypeptide(L)'
;MSTASPAPNRRDFLATSATALLATSAGAAAFNFTSSQPANAAEASSIRPFAVSFPQEEIDELRRRIAATRWPERELVSEAASRRTSATLAAGDTQGVQLATMRKLIQYWGTEYD
;
A
#
# COMPACT_ATOMS: atom_id res chain seq x y z
N MET A 1 -49.11 0.80 -2.62
CA MET A 1 -48.01 1.46 -3.34
C MET A 1 -46.73 1.18 -2.58
N SER A 2 -45.78 0.56 -3.29
CA SER A 2 -44.51 -0.09 -2.94
C SER A 2 -43.91 0.05 -1.53
N THR A 3 -43.76 -1.09 -0.84
CA THR A 3 -42.77 -1.31 0.21
C THR A 3 -41.49 -1.86 -0.42
N ALA A 4 -40.35 -1.23 -0.14
CA ALA A 4 -39.04 -1.65 -0.63
C ALA A 4 -38.61 -2.96 0.06
N SER A 5 -38.24 -3.96 -0.74
CA SER A 5 -37.75 -5.27 -0.29
C SER A 5 -36.32 -5.14 0.28
N PRO A 6 -36.02 -5.64 1.50
CA PRO A 6 -34.66 -5.60 2.02
C PRO A 6 -33.77 -6.61 1.28
N ALA A 7 -32.67 -6.14 0.71
CA ALA A 7 -31.68 -6.97 0.02
C ALA A 7 -30.94 -7.90 1.02
N PRO A 8 -30.72 -9.19 0.67
CA PRO A 8 -30.10 -10.15 1.57
C PRO A 8 -28.60 -9.88 1.79
N ASN A 9 -28.16 -9.98 3.04
CA ASN A 9 -26.78 -9.75 3.45
C ASN A 9 -25.95 -11.05 3.40
N ARG A 10 -24.67 -10.92 3.08
CA ARG A 10 -23.68 -12.00 2.81
C ARG A 10 -23.54 -13.10 3.88
N ARG A 11 -24.12 -12.90 5.08
CA ARG A 11 -24.02 -13.82 6.22
C ARG A 11 -25.04 -14.97 6.15
N ASP A 12 -26.17 -14.77 5.46
CA ASP A 12 -27.20 -15.80 5.29
C ASP A 12 -26.82 -16.83 4.21
N PHE A 13 -25.79 -16.54 3.40
CA PHE A 13 -25.36 -17.40 2.29
C PHE A 13 -24.39 -18.52 2.72
N LEU A 14 -23.84 -18.48 3.94
CA LEU A 14 -22.85 -19.46 4.42
C LEU A 14 -23.42 -20.54 5.36
N ALA A 15 -24.72 -20.54 5.64
CA ALA A 15 -25.35 -21.49 6.58
C ALA A 15 -26.08 -22.67 5.91
N THR A 16 -26.15 -22.73 4.58
CA THR A 16 -27.00 -23.72 3.88
C THR A 16 -26.17 -24.64 3.00
N SER A 17 -25.66 -25.73 3.57
CA SER A 17 -25.29 -26.95 2.84
C SER A 17 -25.20 -28.14 3.82
N ALA A 18 -26.35 -28.53 4.39
CA ALA A 18 -26.48 -29.78 5.11
C ALA A 18 -26.82 -30.92 4.12
N THR A 19 -25.92 -31.91 4.04
CA THR A 19 -26.13 -33.35 3.80
C THR A 19 -27.26 -33.82 2.89
N ALA A 20 -26.90 -34.49 1.78
CA ALA A 20 -27.48 -35.77 1.35
C ALA A 20 -26.65 -36.41 0.23
N LEU A 21 -26.24 -37.68 0.39
CA LEU A 21 -26.41 -38.76 -0.60
C LEU A 21 -25.89 -40.09 -0.02
N LEU A 22 -26.84 -40.99 0.26
CA LEU A 22 -26.65 -42.42 0.49
C LEU A 22 -26.63 -43.15 -0.87
N ALA A 23 -25.69 -44.07 -1.09
CA ALA A 23 -25.91 -45.35 -1.78
C ALA A 23 -24.62 -46.18 -1.91
N THR A 24 -24.61 -47.34 -1.26
CA THR A 24 -23.64 -48.45 -1.40
C THR A 24 -23.81 -49.21 -2.72
N SER A 25 -22.71 -49.55 -3.41
CA SER A 25 -22.52 -50.89 -4.02
C SER A 25 -21.07 -51.14 -4.46
N ALA A 26 -20.70 -52.42 -4.46
CA ALA A 26 -19.37 -53.02 -4.42
C ALA A 26 -18.43 -52.72 -5.61
N GLY A 27 -17.14 -52.61 -5.31
CA GLY A 27 -16.07 -52.66 -6.31
C GLY A 27 -14.69 -52.53 -5.66
N ALA A 28 -13.94 -53.63 -5.62
CA ALA A 28 -12.62 -53.72 -5.01
C ALA A 28 -11.58 -52.82 -5.68
N ALA A 29 -10.96 -51.91 -4.91
CA ALA A 29 -9.66 -51.32 -5.21
C ALA A 29 -9.06 -50.73 -3.92
N ALA A 30 -8.71 -51.61 -2.98
CA ALA A 30 -7.82 -51.22 -1.90
C ALA A 30 -6.38 -51.25 -2.43
N PHE A 31 -5.86 -50.13 -2.95
CA PHE A 31 -4.43 -49.84 -2.89
C PHE A 31 -4.20 -48.33 -2.83
N ASN A 32 -3.73 -47.94 -1.63
CA ASN A 32 -2.97 -46.75 -1.25
C ASN A 32 -2.17 -46.17 -2.44
N PHE A 33 -2.04 -44.87 -2.62
CA PHE A 33 -1.35 -44.00 -1.69
C PHE A 33 -1.94 -42.59 -1.81
N THR A 34 -2.58 -42.11 -0.75
CA THR A 34 -2.44 -40.67 -0.46
C THR A 34 -0.96 -40.50 -0.16
N SER A 35 -0.15 -40.21 -1.18
CA SER A 35 1.09 -39.49 -0.96
C SER A 35 0.65 -38.08 -0.59
N SER A 36 0.13 -37.94 0.62
CA SER A 36 0.18 -36.71 1.37
C SER A 36 1.66 -36.52 1.68
N GLN A 37 2.41 -36.15 0.64
CA GLN A 37 3.63 -35.41 0.84
C GLN A 37 3.22 -34.32 1.82
N PRO A 38 3.78 -34.23 3.04
CA PRO A 38 3.77 -32.93 3.67
C PRO A 38 4.50 -32.06 2.65
N ALA A 39 3.74 -31.27 1.88
CA ALA A 39 4.28 -30.00 1.45
C ALA A 39 4.88 -29.46 2.73
N ASN A 40 6.20 -29.33 2.78
CA ASN A 40 6.85 -28.51 3.79
C ASN A 40 6.13 -27.18 3.60
N ALA A 41 5.06 -26.97 4.38
CA ALA A 41 4.35 -25.72 4.46
C ALA A 41 5.45 -24.80 4.94
N ALA A 42 5.99 -24.06 3.97
CA ALA A 42 7.25 -23.36 4.06
C ALA A 42 7.35 -22.73 5.45
N GLU A 43 8.41 -23.11 6.18
CA GLU A 43 8.75 -22.66 7.52
C GLU A 43 7.78 -21.61 8.08
N ALA A 44 6.81 -22.11 8.84
CA ALA A 44 5.83 -21.32 9.55
C ALA A 44 6.49 -20.09 10.20
N SER A 45 6.11 -18.91 9.72
CA SER A 45 6.17 -17.63 10.45
C SER A 45 7.44 -17.38 11.28
N SER A 46 8.63 -17.64 10.73
CA SER A 46 9.88 -17.33 11.44
C SER A 46 10.17 -15.83 11.37
N ILE A 47 10.38 -15.19 12.53
CA ILE A 47 10.75 -13.78 12.62
C ILE A 47 12.23 -13.66 12.24
N ARG A 48 12.52 -12.98 11.13
CA ARG A 48 13.88 -12.75 10.63
C ARG A 48 14.31 -11.32 10.98
N PRO A 49 15.42 -11.12 11.72
CA PRO A 49 15.95 -9.79 11.96
C PRO A 49 16.25 -9.07 10.64
N PHE A 50 15.76 -7.85 10.52
CA PHE A 50 16.03 -6.97 9.37
C PHE A 50 16.89 -5.81 9.84
N ALA A 51 18.06 -5.65 9.23
CA ALA A 51 18.95 -4.53 9.46
C ALA A 51 19.05 -3.72 8.17
N VAL A 52 18.88 -2.40 8.26
CA VAL A 52 19.07 -1.48 7.14
C VAL A 52 20.51 -1.00 7.16
N SER A 53 21.13 -0.97 5.99
CA SER A 53 22.45 -0.37 5.78
C SER A 53 22.34 0.58 4.59
N PHE A 54 22.94 1.76 4.72
CA PHE A 54 22.98 2.78 3.68
C PHE A 54 24.43 2.90 3.20
N PRO A 55 24.78 2.36 2.03
CA PRO A 55 26.13 2.47 1.50
C PRO A 55 26.47 3.94 1.21
N GLN A 56 27.67 4.37 1.56
CA GLN A 56 28.08 5.78 1.41
C GLN A 56 28.04 6.23 -0.05
N GLU A 57 28.36 5.33 -0.99
CA GLU A 57 28.30 5.59 -2.42
C GLU A 57 26.88 5.94 -2.90
N GLU A 58 25.84 5.35 -2.30
CA GLU A 58 24.45 5.67 -2.65
C GLU A 58 24.04 7.04 -2.09
N ILE A 59 24.52 7.40 -0.91
CA ILE A 59 24.30 8.72 -0.31
C ILE A 59 25.03 9.81 -1.10
N ASP A 60 26.26 9.56 -1.53
CA ASP A 60 27.03 10.50 -2.35
C ASP A 60 26.37 10.71 -3.72
N GLU A 61 25.85 9.64 -4.33
CA GLU A 61 25.11 9.74 -5.59
C GLU A 61 23.76 10.45 -5.41
N LEU A 62 23.06 10.21 -4.30
CA LEU A 62 21.86 10.97 -3.95
C LEU A 62 22.17 12.47 -3.86
N ARG A 63 23.22 12.86 -3.14
CA ARG A 63 23.64 14.26 -3.02
C ARG A 63 24.00 14.87 -4.38
N ARG A 64 24.67 14.11 -5.25
CA ARG A 64 24.98 14.54 -6.63
C ARG A 64 23.72 14.82 -7.44
N ARG A 65 22.72 13.95 -7.34
CA ARG A 65 21.42 14.10 -8.05
C ARG A 65 20.62 15.29 -7.52
N ILE A 66 20.63 15.48 -6.21
CA ILE A 66 20.01 16.65 -5.57
C ILE A 66 20.65 17.95 -6.10
N ALA A 67 21.99 18.01 -6.18
CA ALA A 67 22.70 19.16 -6.72
C ALA A 67 22.42 19.39 -8.23
N ALA A 68 22.18 18.32 -8.99
CA ALA A 68 21.83 18.39 -10.41
C ALA A 68 20.34 18.68 -10.69
N THR A 69 19.55 19.04 -9.67
CA THR A 69 18.12 19.30 -9.83
C THR A 69 17.87 20.44 -10.83
N ARG A 70 17.05 20.16 -11.84
CA ARG A 70 16.54 21.16 -12.78
C ARG A 70 15.24 21.74 -12.24
N TRP A 71 15.21 23.05 -12.03
CA TRP A 71 14.06 23.73 -11.48
C TRP A 71 13.04 24.07 -12.56
N PRO A 72 11.74 23.81 -12.34
CA PRO A 72 10.68 24.32 -13.21
C PRO A 72 10.55 25.84 -13.05
N GLU A 73 9.80 26.45 -13.96
CA GLU A 73 9.40 27.85 -13.85
C GLU A 73 8.58 28.10 -12.59
N ARG A 74 8.52 29.36 -12.18
CA ARG A 74 7.74 29.75 -10.99
C ARG A 74 6.24 29.57 -11.27
N GLU A 75 5.52 29.06 -10.28
CA GLU A 75 4.05 28.98 -10.29
C GLU A 75 3.39 30.33 -10.56
N LEU A 76 2.22 30.30 -11.19
CA LEU A 76 1.44 31.51 -11.52
C LEU A 76 0.64 32.02 -10.31
N VAL A 77 0.53 31.22 -9.26
CA VAL A 77 -0.20 31.56 -8.04
C VAL A 77 0.69 32.36 -7.10
N SER A 78 0.13 33.43 -6.52
CA SER A 78 0.84 34.19 -5.49
C SER A 78 1.04 33.39 -4.20
N GLU A 79 2.17 33.57 -3.52
CA GLU A 79 2.49 32.90 -2.24
C GLU A 79 1.40 33.07 -1.17
N ALA A 80 0.68 34.20 -1.20
CA ALA A 80 -0.42 34.49 -0.28
C ALA A 80 -1.65 33.62 -0.57
N ALA A 81 -1.92 33.31 -1.84
CA ALA A 81 -3.04 32.47 -2.26
C ALA A 81 -2.79 30.98 -1.95
N SER A 82 -1.55 30.50 -2.03
CA SER A 82 -1.19 29.11 -1.70
C SER A 82 -1.09 28.83 -0.20
N ARG A 83 -0.97 29.86 0.64
CA ARG A 83 -0.77 29.69 2.09
C ARG A 83 -2.11 29.47 2.79
N ARG A 84 -2.46 28.21 3.04
CA ARG A 84 -3.58 27.86 3.92
C ARG A 84 -3.26 28.29 5.35
N THR A 85 -3.85 29.38 5.81
CA THR A 85 -3.87 29.71 7.24
C THR A 85 -5.04 29.00 7.90
N SER A 86 -4.81 28.45 9.10
CA SER A 86 -5.74 27.52 9.76
C SER A 86 -6.98 28.17 10.37
N ALA A 87 -7.14 29.50 10.29
CA ALA A 87 -8.18 30.21 11.03
C ALA A 87 -9.37 30.63 10.17
N THR A 88 -9.16 31.33 9.05
CA THR A 88 -10.29 31.87 8.27
C THR A 88 -9.80 32.27 6.89
N LEU A 89 -10.01 31.46 5.86
CA LEU A 89 -10.12 31.83 4.44
C LEU A 89 -10.19 30.55 3.59
N ALA A 90 -11.04 30.56 2.56
CA ALA A 90 -11.10 29.48 1.58
C ALA A 90 -9.68 29.20 1.08
N ALA A 91 -9.29 27.92 1.01
CA ALA A 91 -8.01 27.54 0.45
C ALA A 91 -7.91 28.17 -0.94
N GLY A 92 -7.02 29.16 -1.11
CA GLY A 92 -6.82 29.79 -2.40
C GLY A 92 -6.35 28.76 -3.43
N ASP A 93 -6.44 29.12 -4.70
CA ASP A 93 -6.02 28.25 -5.80
C ASP A 93 -4.58 27.81 -5.56
N THR A 94 -4.34 26.51 -5.45
CA THR A 94 -3.00 25.92 -5.28
C THR A 94 -2.66 25.08 -6.49
N GLN A 95 -1.40 25.16 -6.94
CA GLN A 95 -0.87 24.38 -8.05
C GLN A 95 -0.02 23.19 -7.58
N GLY A 96 -0.07 22.86 -6.29
CA GLY A 96 0.65 21.73 -5.70
C GLY A 96 1.69 22.18 -4.67
N VAL A 97 2.82 21.46 -4.59
CA VAL A 97 3.92 21.82 -3.69
C VAL A 97 4.65 23.02 -4.26
N GLN A 98 4.71 24.10 -3.47
CA GLN A 98 5.37 25.33 -3.89
C GLN A 98 6.86 25.12 -4.17
N LEU A 99 7.36 25.69 -5.26
CA LEU A 99 8.77 25.67 -5.66
C LEU A 99 9.69 26.16 -4.52
N ALA A 100 9.25 27.18 -3.77
CA ALA A 100 10.00 27.67 -2.61
C ALA A 100 10.20 26.60 -1.53
N THR A 101 9.19 25.76 -1.30
CA THR A 101 9.26 24.63 -0.37
C THR A 101 10.22 23.56 -0.90
N MET A 102 10.12 23.20 -2.18
CA MET A 102 11.01 22.22 -2.80
C MET A 102 12.49 22.65 -2.73
N ARG A 103 12.78 23.93 -2.96
CA ARG A 103 14.14 24.48 -2.82
C ARG A 103 14.69 24.34 -1.40
N LYS A 104 13.87 24.64 -0.38
CA LYS A 104 14.28 24.48 1.02
C LYS A 104 14.53 23.01 1.38
N LEU A 105 13.65 22.12 0.92
CA LEU A 105 13.80 20.68 1.18
C LEU A 105 15.07 20.12 0.54
N ILE A 106 15.34 20.49 -0.71
CA ILE A 106 16.56 20.06 -1.42
C ILE A 106 17.82 20.61 -0.76
N GLN A 107 17.79 21.85 -0.27
CA GLN A 107 18.91 22.40 0.50
C GLN A 107 19.16 21.61 1.79
N TYR A 108 18.10 21.33 2.55
CA TYR A 108 18.19 20.56 3.79
C TYR A 108 18.74 19.15 3.54
N TRP A 109 18.19 18.41 2.57
CA TRP A 109 18.69 17.06 2.23
C TRP A 109 20.11 17.06 1.65
N GLY A 110 20.51 18.12 0.96
CA GLY A 110 21.84 18.22 0.39
C GLY A 110 22.94 18.55 1.41
N THR A 111 22.59 19.14 2.55
CA THR A 111 23.59 19.77 3.45
C THR A 111 23.44 19.45 4.93
N GLU A 112 22.22 19.24 5.42
CA GLU A 112 21.93 19.14 6.85
C GLU A 112 21.43 17.75 7.28
N TYR A 113 20.99 16.91 6.34
CA TYR A 113 20.49 15.56 6.63
C TYR A 113 21.61 14.50 6.59
N ASP A 114 21.64 13.66 7.64
CA ASP A 114 22.54 12.52 7.86
C ASP A 114 21.72 11.25 8.10
#